data_AF-A0A833CCL0-F1
#
_entry.id   AF-A0A833CCL0-F1
#
_cell.length_a   1.000
_cell.length_b   1.000
_cell.length_c   1.000
_cell.angle_alpha   90.00
_cell.angle_beta   90.00
_cell.angle_gamma   90.00
#
_symmetry.space_group_name_H-M   'P 1'
#
loop_
_entity.id
_entity.type
_entity.pdbx_description
1 polymer ?
#
loop_
_entity_poly.entity_id
_entity_poly.type
_entity_poly.pdbx_seq_one_letter_code
_entity_poly.pdbx_strand_id
1 'polypeptide(L)'
;MNSPLITAVGSSPFIAEEIAIMCQSILGSDITLKTATSNSINTVSSNTLYVCAGTQSEKLNSIIPANQLFVFDLRPTTPFFFEIAKIPENENIYIFNNLLPYTKQLQEDCTEILSISPDRFIPIAYESMPFETVCQLLQQAKYIIGVDQFVDTNVLLSEQFKPYLNSDVIIIAGSRTPSISSASRFLIGFINYYIEQLQDDQNAESLSIKELNALLSELHQSIDRIVTNQFRPLATPTAKEPVHTDFKPDDILTELKSLQNQLQKLTHSN
;
A
#
# COMPACT_ATOMS: atom_id res chain seq x y z
N MET A 1 -19.85 -6.65 -17.33
CA MET A 1 -19.56 -5.64 -16.28
C MET A 1 -18.68 -4.59 -16.89
N ASN A 2 -19.00 -3.31 -16.69
CA ASN A 2 -17.91 -2.34 -16.63
C ASN A 2 -17.29 -2.53 -15.25
N SER A 3 -16.09 -3.12 -15.17
CA SER A 3 -15.32 -3.08 -13.93
C SER A 3 -15.04 -1.62 -13.59
N PRO A 4 -15.01 -1.23 -12.30
CA PRO A 4 -14.62 0.11 -11.96
C PRO A 4 -13.17 0.30 -12.42
N LEU A 5 -12.89 1.45 -13.02
CA LEU A 5 -11.52 1.83 -13.28
C LEU A 5 -10.84 2.11 -11.95
N ILE A 6 -9.66 1.55 -11.72
CA ILE A 6 -8.89 1.82 -10.51
C ILE A 6 -7.74 2.75 -10.86
N THR A 7 -7.65 3.87 -10.17
CA THR A 7 -6.57 4.85 -10.36
C THR A 7 -5.75 4.96 -9.09
N ALA A 8 -4.51 4.48 -9.14
CA ALA A 8 -3.51 4.66 -8.09
C ALA A 8 -2.89 6.07 -8.21
N VAL A 9 -2.94 6.84 -7.13
CA VAL A 9 -2.55 8.25 -7.11
C VAL A 9 -1.42 8.48 -6.13
N GLY A 10 -0.27 8.90 -6.65
CA GLY A 10 0.93 9.24 -5.85
C GLY A 10 1.28 10.72 -5.90
N SER A 11 2.17 11.17 -5.02
CA SER A 11 2.81 12.50 -5.13
C SER A 11 3.78 12.58 -6.33
N SER A 12 4.32 11.44 -6.75
CA SER A 12 5.18 11.27 -7.91
C SER A 12 4.77 10.01 -8.69
N PRO A 13 5.26 9.82 -9.94
CA PRO A 13 5.03 8.58 -10.68
C PRO A 13 5.48 7.32 -9.94
N PHE A 14 6.60 7.37 -9.20
CA PHE A 14 7.12 6.24 -8.44
C PHE A 14 6.16 5.80 -7.32
N ILE A 15 5.62 6.77 -6.57
CA ILE A 15 4.65 6.48 -5.51
C ILE A 15 3.32 6.00 -6.10
N ALA A 16 2.91 6.53 -7.25
CA ALA A 16 1.70 6.07 -7.94
C ALA A 16 1.83 4.61 -8.38
N GLU A 17 3.00 4.24 -8.89
CA GLU A 17 3.31 2.85 -9.29
C GLU A 17 3.35 1.91 -8.09
N GLU A 18 3.98 2.31 -6.97
CA GLU A 18 3.98 1.52 -5.73
C GLU A 18 2.54 1.24 -5.25
N ILE A 19 1.67 2.25 -5.26
CA ILE A 19 0.25 2.09 -4.88
C ILE A 19 -0.49 1.19 -5.88
N ALA A 20 -0.16 1.26 -7.17
CA ALA A 20 -0.73 0.37 -8.18
C ALA A 20 -0.34 -1.09 -7.94
N ILE A 21 0.92 -1.35 -7.62
CA ILE A 21 1.43 -2.69 -7.26
C ILE A 21 0.69 -3.22 -6.03
N MET A 22 0.46 -2.38 -5.00
CA MET A 22 -0.32 -2.76 -3.82
C MET A 22 -1.79 -3.08 -4.15
N CYS A 23 -2.40 -2.31 -5.04
CA CYS A 23 -3.76 -2.60 -5.48
C CYS A 23 -3.83 -3.92 -6.27
N GLN A 24 -2.84 -4.19 -7.14
CA GLN A 24 -2.72 -5.46 -7.87
C GLN A 24 -2.47 -6.63 -6.94
N SER A 25 -1.66 -6.47 -5.89
CA SER A 25 -1.41 -7.53 -4.92
C SER A 25 -2.63 -7.88 -4.09
N ILE A 26 -3.59 -6.95 -3.93
CA ILE A 26 -4.89 -7.21 -3.31
C ILE A 26 -5.83 -7.86 -4.32
N LEU A 27 -6.06 -7.20 -5.45
CA LEU A 27 -7.14 -7.52 -6.38
C LEU A 27 -6.80 -8.59 -7.43
N GLY A 28 -5.52 -8.94 -7.58
CA GLY A 28 -5.04 -9.83 -8.63
C GLY A 28 -4.61 -9.10 -9.90
N SER A 29 -3.88 -9.81 -10.77
CA SER A 29 -3.25 -9.26 -11.98
C SER A 29 -4.21 -8.92 -13.13
N ASP A 30 -5.44 -9.41 -13.07
CA ASP A 30 -6.38 -9.34 -14.19
C ASP A 30 -7.17 -8.03 -14.23
N ILE A 31 -7.11 -7.24 -13.15
CA ILE A 31 -7.75 -5.93 -13.07
C ILE A 31 -6.81 -4.90 -13.68
N THR A 32 -7.34 -4.04 -14.55
CA THR A 32 -6.57 -2.96 -15.18
C THR A 32 -6.53 -1.74 -14.27
N LEU A 33 -5.32 -1.26 -13.96
CA LEU A 33 -5.11 -0.05 -13.17
C LEU A 33 -4.51 1.07 -14.02
N LYS A 34 -4.81 2.31 -13.64
CA LYS A 34 -4.10 3.49 -14.11
C LYS A 34 -3.31 4.10 -12.97
N THR A 35 -2.20 4.74 -13.31
CA THR A 35 -1.44 5.58 -12.39
C THR A 35 -1.67 7.04 -12.72
N ALA A 36 -1.68 7.89 -11.69
CA ALA A 36 -1.77 9.33 -11.83
C ALA A 36 -1.00 10.02 -10.71
N THR A 37 -0.65 11.28 -10.91
CA THR A 37 -0.12 12.12 -9.82
C THR A 37 -1.24 12.92 -9.18
N SER A 38 -1.13 13.21 -7.89
CA SER A 38 -2.11 14.03 -7.16
C SER A 38 -2.28 15.43 -7.75
N ASN A 39 -1.31 15.93 -8.52
CA ASN A 39 -1.38 17.20 -9.24
C ASN A 39 -2.14 17.12 -10.57
N SER A 40 -2.25 15.93 -11.17
CA SER A 40 -3.02 15.73 -12.40
C SER A 40 -4.52 15.53 -12.18
N ILE A 41 -4.95 15.22 -10.95
CA ILE A 41 -6.37 15.00 -10.63
C ILE A 41 -7.07 16.34 -10.47
N ASN A 42 -7.83 16.72 -11.51
CA ASN A 42 -8.65 17.94 -11.52
C ASN A 42 -10.13 17.66 -11.81
N THR A 43 -10.45 16.43 -12.25
CA THR A 43 -11.80 15.98 -12.54
C THR A 43 -11.98 14.55 -12.06
N VAL A 44 -13.23 14.19 -11.76
CA VAL A 44 -13.60 12.90 -11.20
C VAL A 44 -14.50 12.18 -12.19
N SER A 45 -14.26 10.89 -12.41
CA SER A 45 -15.17 10.04 -13.19
C SER A 45 -16.00 9.19 -12.23
N SER A 46 -17.30 9.10 -12.49
CA SER A 46 -18.24 8.32 -11.68
C SER A 46 -17.93 6.82 -11.66
N ASN A 47 -17.17 6.32 -12.64
CA ASN A 47 -16.81 4.92 -12.78
C ASN A 47 -15.40 4.58 -12.25
N THR A 48 -14.80 5.47 -11.45
CA THR A 48 -13.42 5.32 -11.00
C THR A 48 -13.31 5.26 -9.48
N LEU A 49 -12.57 4.28 -8.98
CA LEU A 49 -12.10 4.23 -7.60
C LEU A 49 -10.65 4.72 -7.57
N TYR A 50 -10.39 5.72 -6.73
CA TYR A 50 -9.09 6.33 -6.56
C TYR A 50 -8.46 5.81 -5.27
N VAL A 51 -7.18 5.43 -5.34
CA VAL A 51 -6.43 4.91 -4.20
C VAL A 51 -5.19 5.76 -4.01
N CYS A 52 -4.93 6.24 -2.79
CA CYS A 52 -3.75 7.07 -2.49
C CYS A 52 -3.14 6.73 -1.13
N ALA A 53 -1.93 7.22 -0.85
CA ALA A 53 -1.38 7.20 0.51
C ALA A 53 -1.92 8.37 1.35
N GLY A 54 -1.81 8.27 2.67
CA GLY A 54 -2.27 9.29 3.62
C GLY A 54 -1.76 10.70 3.32
N THR A 55 -0.52 10.83 2.84
CA THR A 55 0.12 12.12 2.52
C THR A 55 -0.51 12.86 1.33
N GLN A 56 -1.35 12.21 0.51
CA GLN A 56 -2.09 12.86 -0.58
C GLN A 56 -3.57 13.09 -0.24
N SER A 57 -4.04 12.53 0.88
CA SER A 57 -5.47 12.42 1.18
C SER A 57 -6.16 13.78 1.32
N GLU A 58 -5.58 14.73 2.06
CA GLU A 58 -6.18 16.05 2.30
C GLU A 58 -6.53 16.78 1.00
N LYS A 59 -5.56 16.82 0.06
CA LYS A 59 -5.77 17.44 -1.26
C LYS A 59 -6.86 16.70 -2.03
N LEU A 60 -6.78 15.37 -2.10
CA LEU A 60 -7.68 14.57 -2.93
C LEU A 60 -9.13 14.55 -2.39
N ASN A 61 -9.31 14.60 -1.07
CA ASN A 61 -10.63 14.69 -0.42
C ASN A 61 -11.40 15.97 -0.80
N SER A 62 -10.70 17.05 -1.21
CA SER A 62 -11.37 18.28 -1.68
C SER A 62 -11.94 18.17 -3.09
N ILE A 63 -11.58 17.11 -3.83
CA ILE A 63 -11.90 16.93 -5.25
C ILE A 63 -12.74 15.67 -5.45
N ILE A 64 -12.35 14.56 -4.82
CA ILE A 64 -12.92 13.22 -5.04
C ILE A 64 -13.95 12.92 -3.94
N PRO A 65 -15.16 12.45 -4.28
CA PRO A 65 -16.15 11.98 -3.31
C PRO A 65 -15.61 10.88 -2.39
N ALA A 66 -16.05 10.89 -1.13
CA ALA A 66 -15.57 9.95 -0.12
C ALA A 66 -15.85 8.47 -0.45
N ASN A 67 -16.89 8.16 -1.23
CA ASN A 67 -17.19 6.80 -1.67
C ASN A 67 -16.31 6.32 -2.84
N GLN A 68 -15.51 7.20 -3.43
CA GLN A 68 -14.60 6.90 -4.54
C GLN A 68 -13.12 7.04 -4.17
N LEU A 69 -12.79 7.63 -3.01
CA LEU A 69 -11.42 7.80 -2.56
C LEU A 69 -11.09 6.86 -1.39
N PHE A 70 -10.09 6.02 -1.59
CA PHE A 70 -9.59 5.07 -0.59
C PHE A 70 -8.16 5.43 -0.22
N VAL A 71 -7.95 5.66 1.07
CA VAL A 71 -6.64 6.03 1.60
C VAL A 71 -5.98 4.79 2.20
N PHE A 72 -4.86 4.38 1.62
CA PHE A 72 -4.01 3.35 2.17
C PHE A 72 -3.14 3.90 3.30
N ASP A 73 -3.22 3.24 4.44
CA ASP A 73 -2.32 3.41 5.57
C ASP A 73 -1.12 2.47 5.34
N LEU A 74 -0.04 3.01 4.79
CA LEU A 74 1.13 2.25 4.34
C LEU A 74 2.06 1.93 5.50
N ARG A 75 2.25 0.64 5.78
CA ARG A 75 3.09 0.12 6.87
C ARG A 75 4.23 -0.72 6.30
N PRO A 76 5.44 -0.69 6.89
CA PRO A 76 6.48 -1.65 6.56
C PRO A 76 6.01 -3.08 6.80
N THR A 77 6.45 -4.02 5.96
CA THR A 77 6.15 -5.45 6.11
C THR A 77 6.91 -6.07 7.30
N THR A 78 6.40 -7.16 7.87
CA THR A 78 7.03 -7.84 9.02
C THR A 78 8.52 -8.20 8.80
N PRO A 79 8.96 -8.70 7.63
CA PRO A 79 10.37 -9.02 7.38
C PRO A 79 11.32 -7.85 7.62
N PHE A 80 10.87 -6.61 7.35
CA PHE A 80 11.67 -5.41 7.60
C PHE A 80 12.07 -5.28 9.08
N PHE A 81 11.11 -5.48 9.98
CA PHE A 81 11.35 -5.41 11.43
C PHE A 81 12.27 -6.54 11.91
N PHE A 82 12.20 -7.72 11.31
CA PHE A 82 13.12 -8.82 11.64
C PHE A 82 14.57 -8.53 11.25
N GLU A 83 14.82 -7.83 10.15
CA GLU A 83 16.18 -7.39 9.81
C GLU A 83 16.69 -6.31 10.76
N ILE A 84 15.83 -5.36 11.16
CA ILE A 84 16.19 -4.34 12.15
C ILE A 84 16.53 -4.96 13.51
N ALA A 85 15.79 -5.99 13.94
CA ALA A 85 16.03 -6.68 15.20
C ALA A 85 17.42 -7.34 15.30
N LYS A 86 18.12 -7.55 14.17
CA LYS A 86 19.48 -8.11 14.14
C LYS A 86 20.56 -7.06 14.38
N ILE A 87 20.22 -5.76 14.38
CA ILE A 87 21.18 -4.69 14.60
C ILE A 87 21.66 -4.71 16.07
N PRO A 88 22.97 -4.71 16.34
CA PRO A 88 23.51 -4.72 17.71
C PRO A 88 22.98 -3.56 18.57
N GLU A 89 22.72 -3.81 19.85
CA GLU A 89 22.07 -2.85 20.76
C GLU A 89 22.83 -1.52 20.94
N ASN A 90 24.15 -1.54 20.76
CA ASN A 90 25.02 -0.38 20.93
C ASN A 90 25.21 0.45 19.65
N GLU A 91 24.51 0.10 18.56
CA GLU A 91 24.61 0.79 17.27
C GLU A 91 23.42 1.72 17.05
N ASN A 92 23.70 2.88 16.44
CA ASN A 92 22.68 3.82 15.98
C ASN A 92 22.06 3.35 14.66
N ILE A 93 20.78 3.65 14.49
CA ILE A 93 19.97 3.28 13.32
C ILE A 93 19.55 4.57 12.62
N TYR A 94 20.02 4.78 11.39
CA TYR A 94 19.71 5.99 10.64
C TYR A 94 18.48 5.76 9.74
N ILE A 95 17.44 6.56 9.94
CA ILE A 95 16.20 6.43 9.17
C ILE A 95 16.24 7.36 7.96
N PHE A 96 16.50 6.82 6.77
CA PHE A 96 16.54 7.60 5.54
C PHE A 96 15.16 7.65 4.87
N ASN A 97 14.62 8.86 4.69
CA ASN A 97 13.37 9.10 3.98
C ASN A 97 13.30 10.53 3.43
N ASN A 98 12.27 10.85 2.66
CA ASN A 98 12.10 12.18 2.09
C ASN A 98 11.70 13.23 3.15
N LEU A 99 10.73 12.90 4.02
CA LEU A 99 10.14 13.83 4.98
C LEU A 99 10.22 13.33 6.43
N LEU A 100 10.42 14.27 7.36
CA LEU A 100 10.49 14.01 8.81
C LEU A 100 9.27 13.30 9.42
N PRO A 101 8.02 13.57 9.01
CA PRO A 101 6.86 12.90 9.60
C PRO A 101 6.93 11.38 9.46
N TYR A 102 7.36 10.86 8.30
CA TYR A 102 7.47 9.42 8.11
C TYR A 102 8.65 8.82 8.87
N THR A 103 9.79 9.53 8.99
CA THR A 103 10.91 9.02 9.81
C THR A 103 10.50 8.85 11.27
N LYS A 104 9.66 9.77 11.80
CA LYS A 104 9.11 9.66 13.16
C LYS A 104 8.13 8.51 13.31
N GLN A 105 7.19 8.35 12.37
CA GLN A 105 6.27 7.22 12.38
C GLN A 105 7.02 5.89 12.35
N LEU A 106 8.06 5.77 11.52
CA LEU A 106 8.84 4.54 11.43
C LEU A 106 9.63 4.25 12.71
N GLN A 107 10.14 5.29 13.36
CA GLN A 107 10.77 5.18 14.69
C GLN A 107 9.77 4.68 15.74
N GLU A 108 8.55 5.25 15.77
CA GLU A 108 7.47 4.83 16.67
C GLU A 108 7.13 3.36 16.43
N ASP A 109 6.88 2.96 15.18
CA ASP A 109 6.59 1.57 14.81
C ASP A 109 7.71 0.62 15.27
N CYS A 110 8.99 0.99 15.07
CA CYS A 110 10.12 0.17 15.53
C CYS A 110 10.22 0.11 17.06
N THR A 111 9.93 1.21 17.76
CA THR A 111 9.96 1.28 19.22
C THR A 111 8.87 0.39 19.81
N GLU A 112 7.66 0.44 19.27
CA GLU A 112 6.52 -0.34 19.73
C GLU A 112 6.68 -1.83 19.43
N ILE A 113 7.11 -2.20 18.22
CA ILE A 113 7.18 -3.59 17.77
C ILE A 113 8.42 -4.30 18.31
N LEU A 114 9.58 -3.63 18.33
CA LEU A 114 10.87 -4.24 18.66
C LEU A 114 11.39 -3.86 20.05
N SER A 115 10.69 -2.96 20.77
CA SER A 115 11.16 -2.43 22.07
C SER A 115 12.56 -1.79 22.01
N ILE A 116 12.95 -1.27 20.83
CA ILE A 116 14.21 -0.55 20.65
C ILE A 116 14.07 0.86 21.19
N SER A 117 15.04 1.32 21.97
CA SER A 117 15.01 2.66 22.56
C SER A 117 14.96 3.76 21.48
N PRO A 118 14.07 4.77 21.59
CA PRO A 118 13.84 5.77 20.54
C PRO A 118 15.06 6.65 20.24
N ASP A 119 15.97 6.84 21.19
CA ASP A 119 17.22 7.61 21.05
C ASP A 119 18.25 6.95 20.12
N ARG A 120 18.08 5.65 19.83
CA ARG A 120 18.92 4.95 18.86
C ARG A 120 18.59 5.31 17.41
N PHE A 121 17.43 5.92 17.15
CA PHE A 121 17.00 6.27 15.82
C PHE A 121 17.38 7.71 15.46
N ILE A 122 18.15 7.87 14.39
CA ILE A 122 18.61 9.16 13.89
C ILE A 122 17.92 9.44 12.56
N PRO A 123 16.98 10.41 12.48
CA PRO A 123 16.29 10.69 11.25
C PRO A 123 17.21 11.37 10.22
N ILE A 124 17.14 10.94 8.97
CA ILE A 124 17.71 11.59 7.79
C ILE A 124 16.57 11.87 6.81
N ALA A 125 15.97 13.05 6.92
CA ALA A 125 14.88 13.50 6.04
C ALA A 125 15.43 14.38 4.91
N TYR A 126 15.81 13.77 3.78
CA TYR A 126 16.68 14.42 2.79
C TYR A 126 16.05 15.62 2.06
N GLU A 127 14.73 15.74 2.01
CA GLU A 127 14.05 16.93 1.45
C GLU A 127 13.79 18.00 2.51
N SER A 128 13.87 17.65 3.79
CA SER A 128 13.57 18.54 4.93
C SER A 128 14.81 19.02 5.69
N MET A 129 16.00 18.57 5.29
CA MET A 129 17.27 18.87 5.95
C MET A 129 18.26 19.55 4.99
N PRO A 130 19.18 20.39 5.49
CA PRO A 130 20.27 20.90 4.67
C PRO A 130 21.11 19.75 4.10
N PHE A 131 21.48 19.84 2.82
CA PHE A 131 22.23 18.81 2.12
C PHE A 131 23.54 18.42 2.84
N GLU A 132 24.26 19.41 3.38
CA GLU A 132 25.49 19.16 4.14
C GLU A 132 25.24 18.32 5.39
N THR A 133 24.15 18.61 6.13
CA THR A 133 23.74 17.82 7.30
C THR A 133 23.39 16.39 6.91
N VAL A 134 22.67 16.20 5.80
CA VAL A 134 22.37 14.86 5.27
C VAL A 134 23.67 14.09 4.98
N CYS A 135 24.61 14.72 4.28
CA CYS A 135 25.90 14.11 3.94
C CYS A 135 26.71 13.72 5.18
N GLN A 136 26.77 14.61 6.17
CA GLN A 136 27.48 14.34 7.44
C GLN A 136 26.88 13.15 8.21
N LEU A 137 25.55 13.02 8.21
CA LEU A 137 24.86 11.89 8.84
C LEU A 137 25.11 10.59 8.07
N LEU A 138 25.05 10.63 6.73
CA LEU A 138 25.32 9.46 5.88
C LEU A 138 26.75 8.92 6.06
N GLN A 139 27.74 9.80 6.26
CA GLN A 139 29.14 9.40 6.50
C GLN A 139 29.32 8.63 7.82
N GLN A 140 28.46 8.89 8.81
CA GLN A 140 28.48 8.24 10.12
C GLN A 140 27.62 6.97 10.15
N ALA A 141 26.73 6.81 9.17
CA ALA A 141 25.72 5.76 9.19
C ALA A 141 26.32 4.40 8.83
N LYS A 142 26.41 3.52 9.83
CA LYS A 142 26.70 2.10 9.62
C LYS A 142 25.45 1.29 9.27
N TYR A 143 24.31 1.63 9.87
CA TYR A 143 23.01 1.00 9.58
C TYR A 143 22.03 2.05 9.10
N ILE A 144 21.55 1.91 7.88
CA ILE A 144 20.51 2.75 7.29
C ILE A 144 19.26 1.91 7.08
N ILE A 145 18.12 2.39 7.57
CA ILE A 145 16.81 1.81 7.29
C ILE A 145 15.98 2.81 6.49
N GLY A 146 15.08 2.32 5.65
CA GLY A 146 14.18 3.20 4.91
C GLY A 146 13.26 2.42 3.98
N VAL A 147 12.36 3.15 3.33
CA VAL A 147 11.47 2.56 2.32
C VAL A 147 12.30 2.23 1.08
N ASP A 148 12.07 1.06 0.50
CA ASP A 148 12.80 0.55 -0.66
C ASP A 148 12.95 1.56 -1.81
N GLN A 149 11.89 2.29 -2.20
CA GLN A 149 12.00 3.31 -3.28
C GLN A 149 12.90 4.51 -2.95
N PHE A 150 13.27 4.71 -1.67
CA PHE A 150 14.15 5.81 -1.25
C PHE A 150 15.56 5.34 -0.92
N VAL A 151 15.76 4.06 -0.63
CA VAL A 151 17.09 3.51 -0.31
C VAL A 151 17.75 2.81 -1.51
N ASP A 152 17.14 2.89 -2.69
CA ASP A 152 17.60 2.27 -3.93
C ASP A 152 18.53 3.18 -4.76
N THR A 153 18.84 2.75 -5.99
CA THR A 153 19.67 3.46 -6.98
C THR A 153 19.08 4.76 -7.50
N ASN A 154 17.78 5.00 -7.30
CA ASN A 154 17.13 6.22 -7.73
C ASN A 154 17.34 7.36 -6.73
N VAL A 155 17.54 7.06 -5.45
CA VAL A 155 17.70 8.08 -4.39
C VAL A 155 18.98 7.87 -3.57
N LEU A 156 18.98 7.06 -2.51
CA LEU A 156 20.14 6.93 -1.60
C LEU A 156 21.41 6.44 -2.29
N LEU A 157 21.28 5.47 -3.21
CA LEU A 157 22.40 4.90 -3.95
C LEU A 157 22.66 5.62 -5.28
N SER A 158 22.01 6.77 -5.51
CA SER A 158 22.30 7.63 -6.66
C SER A 158 23.64 8.36 -6.48
N GLU A 159 24.16 8.94 -7.57
CA GLU A 159 25.39 9.75 -7.55
C GLU A 159 25.35 10.93 -6.56
N GLN A 160 24.15 11.37 -6.15
CA GLN A 160 23.99 12.46 -5.20
C GLN A 160 24.43 12.09 -3.79
N PHE A 161 24.09 10.90 -3.31
CA PHE A 161 24.28 10.50 -1.90
C PHE A 161 25.29 9.37 -1.73
N LYS A 162 25.45 8.49 -2.73
CA LYS A 162 26.38 7.36 -2.68
C LYS A 162 27.82 7.72 -2.30
N PRO A 163 28.42 8.84 -2.75
CA PRO A 163 29.79 9.20 -2.34
C PRO A 163 29.96 9.46 -0.83
N TYR A 164 28.86 9.71 -0.11
CA TYR A 164 28.87 10.03 1.31
C TYR A 164 28.56 8.82 2.19
N LEU A 165 28.24 7.66 1.60
CA LEU A 165 27.98 6.44 2.35
C LEU A 165 29.29 5.84 2.89
N ASN A 166 29.22 5.31 4.10
CA ASN A 166 30.28 4.48 4.65
C ASN A 166 30.51 3.25 3.74
N SER A 167 31.77 2.82 3.56
CA SER A 167 32.09 1.64 2.73
C SER A 167 31.48 0.35 3.26
N ASP A 168 31.25 0.28 4.58
CA ASP A 168 30.71 -0.88 5.27
C ASP A 168 29.23 -0.67 5.67
N VAL A 169 28.54 0.26 5.00
CA VAL A 169 27.13 0.55 5.30
C VAL A 169 26.25 -0.68 5.03
N ILE A 170 25.35 -0.96 5.98
CA ILE A 170 24.30 -1.96 5.84
C ILE A 170 22.98 -1.22 5.65
N ILE A 171 22.38 -1.41 4.47
CA ILE A 171 21.08 -0.83 4.11
C ILE A 171 20.02 -1.90 4.27
N ILE A 172 19.02 -1.63 5.09
CA ILE A 172 17.84 -2.46 5.26
C ILE A 172 16.68 -1.73 4.59
N ALA A 173 16.25 -2.26 3.45
CA ALA A 173 15.14 -1.72 2.68
C ALA A 173 13.82 -2.35 3.12
N GLY A 174 12.84 -1.51 3.41
CA GLY A 174 11.49 -1.92 3.81
C GLY A 174 10.50 -1.72 2.67
N SER A 175 9.97 -2.82 2.15
CA SER A 175 8.74 -2.76 1.36
C SER A 175 7.56 -2.46 2.26
N ARG A 176 6.62 -1.67 1.77
CA ARG A 176 5.40 -1.32 2.48
C ARG A 176 4.21 -2.09 1.95
N THR A 177 3.16 -2.22 2.75
CA THR A 177 1.86 -2.73 2.32
C THR A 177 0.78 -1.88 2.99
N PRO A 178 -0.43 -1.75 2.41
CA PRO A 178 -1.53 -1.16 3.13
C PRO A 178 -1.84 -1.99 4.38
N SER A 179 -2.22 -1.33 5.48
CA SER A 179 -2.73 -2.02 6.67
C SER A 179 -3.98 -2.83 6.32
N ILE A 180 -4.23 -3.92 7.06
CA ILE A 180 -5.41 -4.78 6.86
C ILE A 180 -6.69 -3.94 6.86
N SER A 181 -6.79 -2.99 7.78
CA SER A 181 -7.95 -2.09 7.91
C SER A 181 -8.13 -1.22 6.65
N SER A 182 -7.06 -0.57 6.14
CA SER A 182 -7.17 0.29 4.95
C SER A 182 -7.40 -0.50 3.65
N ALA A 183 -6.76 -1.65 3.49
CA ALA A 183 -7.01 -2.56 2.38
C ALA A 183 -8.45 -3.10 2.38
N SER A 184 -8.98 -3.44 3.57
CA SER A 184 -10.36 -3.92 3.71
C SER A 184 -11.38 -2.84 3.35
N ARG A 185 -11.14 -1.56 3.71
CA ARG A 185 -12.00 -0.44 3.28
C ARG A 185 -12.04 -0.30 1.76
N PHE A 186 -10.90 -0.43 1.10
CA PHE A 186 -10.84 -0.42 -0.37
C PHE A 186 -11.62 -1.58 -0.99
N LEU A 187 -11.44 -2.80 -0.48
CA LEU A 187 -12.16 -3.97 -0.99
C LEU A 187 -13.68 -3.86 -0.76
N ILE A 188 -14.11 -3.29 0.38
CA ILE A 188 -15.53 -2.97 0.63
C ILE A 188 -16.07 -2.00 -0.42
N GLY A 189 -15.31 -0.94 -0.75
CA GLY A 189 -15.69 0.01 -1.81
C GLY A 189 -15.81 -0.65 -3.19
N PHE A 190 -14.86 -1.52 -3.51
CA PHE A 190 -14.88 -2.32 -4.74
C PHE A 190 -16.09 -3.25 -4.80
N ILE A 191 -16.44 -3.92 -3.69
CA ILE A 191 -17.65 -4.75 -3.58
C ILE A 191 -18.92 -3.90 -3.71
N ASN A 192 -18.98 -2.75 -3.05
CA ASN A 192 -20.13 -1.84 -3.10
C ASN A 192 -20.46 -1.40 -4.52
N TYR A 193 -19.43 -1.06 -5.30
CA TYR A 193 -19.60 -0.73 -6.70
C TYR A 193 -20.36 -1.84 -7.46
N TYR A 194 -20.00 -3.11 -7.27
CA TYR A 194 -20.70 -4.22 -7.93
C TYR A 194 -22.10 -4.48 -7.36
N ILE A 195 -22.31 -4.29 -6.05
CA ILE A 195 -23.64 -4.39 -5.44
C ILE A 195 -24.58 -3.34 -6.05
N GLU A 196 -24.11 -2.09 -6.20
CA GLU A 196 -24.87 -1.00 -6.81
C GLU A 196 -25.21 -1.32 -8.27
N GLN A 197 -24.22 -1.78 -9.07
CA GLN A 197 -24.46 -2.19 -10.45
C GLN A 197 -25.50 -3.31 -10.56
N LEU A 198 -25.45 -4.33 -9.68
CA LEU A 198 -26.41 -5.43 -9.67
C LEU A 198 -27.82 -5.03 -9.22
N GLN A 199 -27.95 -3.95 -8.44
CA GLN A 199 -29.23 -3.43 -7.97
C GLN A 199 -29.90 -2.49 -8.97
N ASP A 200 -29.10 -1.73 -9.74
CA ASP A 200 -29.58 -0.83 -10.80
C ASP A 200 -30.04 -1.61 -12.05
N ASP A 201 -29.61 -2.86 -12.22
CA ASP A 201 -29.82 -3.67 -13.42
C ASP A 201 -31.21 -4.36 -13.50
N GLN A 202 -32.29 -3.58 -13.42
CA GLN A 202 -33.61 -4.06 -13.87
C GLN A 202 -33.74 -4.13 -15.41
N ASN A 203 -32.72 -3.74 -16.21
CA ASN A 203 -32.87 -3.61 -17.67
C ASN A 203 -31.64 -3.87 -18.58
N ALA A 204 -30.44 -4.25 -18.13
CA ALA A 204 -29.36 -4.62 -19.08
C ALA A 204 -29.09 -6.13 -19.11
N GLU A 205 -28.80 -6.64 -20.32
CA GLU A 205 -28.42 -8.04 -20.58
C GLU A 205 -27.42 -8.53 -19.54
N SER A 206 -27.89 -9.49 -18.74
CA SER A 206 -27.22 -9.97 -17.54
C SER A 206 -25.85 -10.52 -17.87
N LEU A 207 -24.86 -10.08 -17.08
CA LEU A 207 -23.58 -10.75 -16.97
C LEU A 207 -23.75 -12.26 -16.92
N SER A 208 -22.85 -12.98 -17.59
CA SER A 208 -22.86 -14.42 -17.46
C SER A 208 -22.55 -14.79 -16.01
N ILE A 209 -23.31 -15.74 -15.47
CA ILE A 209 -23.09 -16.31 -14.13
C ILE A 209 -21.61 -16.70 -13.92
N LYS A 210 -20.93 -17.09 -15.00
CA LYS A 210 -19.50 -17.39 -15.03
C LYS A 210 -18.62 -16.20 -14.63
N GLU A 211 -18.92 -14.99 -15.10
CA GLU A 211 -18.18 -13.77 -14.77
C GLU A 211 -18.37 -13.38 -13.30
N LEU A 212 -19.59 -13.54 -12.77
CA LEU A 212 -19.88 -13.25 -11.37
C LEU A 212 -19.22 -14.25 -10.42
N ASN A 213 -19.21 -15.55 -10.77
CA ASN A 213 -18.51 -16.57 -9.98
C ASN A 213 -17.00 -16.36 -10.00
N ALA A 214 -16.43 -15.94 -11.14
CA ALA A 214 -15.01 -15.58 -11.21
C ALA A 214 -14.67 -14.38 -10.31
N LEU A 215 -15.51 -13.34 -10.31
CA LEU A 215 -15.35 -12.19 -9.42
C LEU A 215 -15.42 -12.60 -7.94
N LEU A 216 -16.41 -13.41 -7.55
CA LEU A 216 -16.53 -13.90 -6.17
C LEU A 216 -15.30 -14.69 -5.73
N SER A 217 -14.79 -15.58 -6.58
CA SER A 217 -13.56 -16.33 -6.29
C SER A 217 -12.37 -15.38 -6.08
N GLU A 218 -12.18 -14.37 -6.94
CA GLU A 218 -11.10 -13.39 -6.77
C GLU A 218 -11.27 -12.54 -5.51
N LEU A 219 -12.50 -12.19 -5.12
CA LEU A 219 -12.77 -11.47 -3.87
C LEU A 219 -12.42 -12.29 -2.63
N HIS A 220 -12.74 -13.58 -2.60
CA HIS A 220 -12.31 -14.49 -1.53
C HIS A 220 -10.78 -14.54 -1.44
N GLN A 221 -10.09 -14.70 -2.56
CA GLN A 221 -8.62 -14.69 -2.59
C GLN A 221 -8.03 -13.35 -2.18
N SER A 222 -8.71 -12.24 -2.47
CA SER A 222 -8.27 -10.89 -2.08
C SER A 222 -8.18 -10.74 -0.56
N ILE A 223 -9.08 -11.39 0.21
CA ILE A 223 -9.02 -11.39 1.68
C ILE A 223 -7.74 -12.09 2.17
N ASP A 224 -7.42 -13.26 1.63
CA ASP A 224 -6.19 -13.99 1.98
C ASP A 224 -4.93 -13.21 1.60
N ARG A 225 -4.96 -12.52 0.45
CA ARG A 225 -3.87 -11.64 -0.01
C ARG A 225 -3.65 -10.47 0.95
N ILE A 226 -4.71 -9.83 1.44
CA ILE A 226 -4.60 -8.72 2.43
C ILE A 226 -3.83 -9.15 3.67
N VAL A 227 -4.08 -10.35 4.18
CA VAL A 227 -3.40 -10.88 5.37
C VAL A 227 -1.97 -11.29 5.04
N THR A 228 -1.78 -12.05 3.98
CA THR A 228 -0.46 -12.61 3.61
C THR A 228 0.55 -11.55 3.17
N ASN A 229 0.10 -10.44 2.57
CA ASN A 229 0.94 -9.31 2.20
C ASN A 229 1.61 -8.61 3.40
N GLN A 230 1.10 -8.77 4.62
CA GLN A 230 1.79 -8.25 5.82
C GLN A 230 3.10 -9.00 6.10
N PHE A 231 3.13 -10.30 5.78
CA PHE A 231 4.22 -11.22 6.11
C PHE A 231 5.20 -11.42 4.96
N ARG A 232 4.86 -10.96 3.75
CA ARG A 232 5.69 -11.07 2.56
C ARG A 232 6.07 -9.69 2.06
N PRO A 233 7.30 -9.48 1.56
CA PRO A 233 7.60 -8.30 0.77
C PRO A 233 6.62 -8.20 -0.41
N LEU A 234 6.34 -6.99 -0.90
CA LEU A 234 5.64 -6.81 -2.17
C LEU A 234 6.52 -7.37 -3.30
N ALA A 235 6.40 -8.65 -3.58
CA ALA A 235 6.92 -9.27 -4.78
C ALA A 235 5.81 -9.32 -5.85
N THR A 236 6.22 -9.46 -7.11
CA THR A 236 5.32 -9.64 -8.25
C THR A 236 4.23 -10.68 -7.95
N PRO A 237 2.98 -10.44 -8.38
CA PRO A 237 1.85 -11.30 -8.05
C PRO A 237 2.16 -12.76 -8.42
N THR A 238 2.15 -13.64 -7.42
CA THR A 238 2.34 -15.08 -7.62
C THR A 238 1.10 -15.70 -8.25
N ALA A 239 1.34 -16.73 -9.06
CA ALA A 239 0.34 -17.43 -9.85
C ALA A 239 -0.90 -17.88 -9.06
N LYS A 240 -2.03 -17.87 -9.77
CA LYS A 240 -3.36 -18.31 -9.33
C LYS A 240 -3.32 -19.70 -8.69
N GLU A 241 -3.76 -19.81 -7.44
CA GLU A 241 -4.36 -21.06 -6.96
C GLU A 241 -5.86 -21.01 -7.27
N PRO A 242 -6.41 -21.97 -8.02
CA PRO A 242 -7.84 -21.99 -8.32
C PRO A 242 -8.60 -22.37 -7.05
N VAL A 243 -9.44 -21.44 -6.56
CA VAL A 243 -10.50 -21.79 -5.60
C VAL A 243 -11.73 -22.13 -6.44
N HIS A 244 -12.07 -23.41 -6.52
CA HIS A 244 -13.27 -23.86 -7.19
C HIS A 244 -14.44 -23.82 -6.22
N THR A 245 -15.22 -22.74 -6.27
CA THR A 245 -16.54 -22.66 -5.65
C THR A 245 -17.57 -22.31 -6.72
N ASP A 246 -18.34 -23.31 -7.14
CA ASP A 246 -19.50 -23.10 -8.02
C ASP A 246 -20.67 -22.56 -7.18
N PHE A 247 -20.77 -21.23 -7.10
CA PHE A 247 -21.93 -20.58 -6.46
C PHE A 247 -23.16 -20.64 -7.37
N LYS A 248 -24.34 -20.80 -6.75
CA LYS A 248 -25.64 -20.74 -7.44
C LYS A 248 -26.03 -19.28 -7.77
N PRO A 249 -26.81 -19.02 -8.83
CA PRO A 249 -27.12 -17.67 -9.31
C PRO A 249 -27.82 -16.75 -8.29
N ASP A 250 -28.74 -17.29 -7.48
CA ASP A 250 -29.56 -16.50 -6.53
C ASP A 250 -28.79 -16.08 -5.26
N ASP A 251 -27.58 -16.61 -5.04
CA ASP A 251 -26.84 -16.44 -3.79
C ASP A 251 -25.72 -15.37 -3.88
N ILE A 252 -25.46 -14.82 -5.07
CA ILE A 252 -24.30 -13.95 -5.34
C ILE A 252 -24.39 -12.62 -4.57
N LEU A 253 -25.57 -11.97 -4.55
CA LEU A 253 -25.77 -10.75 -3.76
C LEU A 253 -25.66 -11.02 -2.25
N THR A 254 -26.12 -12.19 -1.81
CA THR A 254 -26.01 -12.63 -0.40
C THR A 254 -24.55 -12.85 -0.04
N GLU A 255 -23.77 -13.46 -0.93
CA GLU A 255 -22.35 -13.73 -0.73
C GLU A 255 -21.51 -12.45 -0.73
N LEU A 256 -21.77 -11.51 -1.66
CA LEU A 256 -21.12 -10.19 -1.66
C LEU A 256 -21.37 -9.42 -0.36
N LYS A 257 -22.60 -9.47 0.15
CA LYS A 257 -22.95 -8.89 1.47
C LYS A 257 -22.26 -9.62 2.62
N SER A 258 -22.10 -10.95 2.54
CA SER A 258 -21.36 -11.74 3.53
C SER A 258 -19.88 -11.33 3.59
N LEU A 259 -19.22 -11.27 2.42
CA LEU A 259 -17.83 -10.81 2.28
C LEU A 259 -17.65 -9.38 2.81
N GLN A 260 -18.57 -8.48 2.44
CA GLN A 260 -18.58 -7.11 2.97
C GLN A 260 -18.64 -7.10 4.50
N ASN A 261 -19.51 -7.88 5.12
CA ASN A 261 -19.63 -7.97 6.58
C ASN A 261 -18.37 -8.56 7.24
N GLN A 262 -17.71 -9.52 6.60
CA GLN A 262 -16.42 -10.04 7.08
C GLN A 262 -15.34 -8.96 7.06
N LEU A 263 -15.21 -8.23 5.96
CA LEU A 263 -14.27 -7.13 5.82
C LEU A 263 -14.56 -5.98 6.79
N GLN A 264 -15.83 -5.68 7.06
CA GLN A 264 -16.21 -4.68 8.07
C GLN A 264 -15.71 -5.05 9.47
N LYS A 265 -15.59 -6.33 9.83
CA LYS A 265 -14.98 -6.74 11.10
C LYS A 265 -13.48 -6.43 11.13
N LEU A 266 -12.80 -6.56 9.98
CA LEU A 266 -11.38 -6.24 9.83
C LEU A 266 -11.09 -4.74 9.83
N THR A 267 -12.08 -3.89 9.51
CA THR A 267 -11.89 -2.42 9.58
C THR A 267 -11.99 -1.86 11.00
N HIS A 268 -12.66 -2.58 11.92
CA HIS A 268 -12.89 -2.19 13.32
C HIS A 268 -12.01 -2.95 14.33
N SER A 269 -11.24 -3.94 13.87
CA SER A 269 -10.26 -4.64 14.70
C SER A 269 -8.96 -3.82 14.70
N ASN A 270 -8.86 -2.86 15.63
CA ASN A 270 -7.62 -2.20 16.04
C ASN A 270 -7.60 -2.18 17.57
#